data_AF-E2PWB0-F1
#
_entry.id   AF-E2PWB0-F1
#
_cell.length_a   1.000
_cell.length_b   1.000
_cell.length_c   1.000
_cell.angle_alpha   90.00
_cell.angle_beta   90.00
_cell.angle_gamma   90.00
#
_symmetry.space_group_name_H-M   'P 1'
#
loop_
_entity.id
_entity.type
_entity.pdbx_description
1 polymer ?
#
loop_
_entity_poly.entity_id
_entity_poly.type
_entity_poly.pdbx_seq_one_letter_code
_entity_poly.pdbx_strand_id
1 'polypeptide(L)'
;MTVQHEAPSDGPAEALEVWIDQDLCTGDGICAQYAPDVFELDIDGLAYVKSTDDELLQEPGATAPVPLPLLRDVVDSAKDCPGDCIHVRRVADRVEVYGPDAE
;
A
#
# COMPACT_ATOMS: atom_id res chain seq x y z
N MET A 1 26.85 -20.35 -2.87
CA MET A 1 25.92 -20.22 -1.73
C MET A 1 24.67 -19.55 -2.29
N THR A 2 23.79 -20.34 -2.88
CA THR A 2 22.55 -19.86 -3.50
C THR A 2 21.49 -19.78 -2.42
N VAL A 3 21.12 -18.56 -2.02
CA VAL A 3 19.95 -18.34 -1.18
C VAL A 3 18.74 -18.20 -2.09
N GLN A 4 17.83 -19.16 -1.95
CA GLN A 4 16.49 -19.14 -2.51
C GLN A 4 15.72 -17.98 -1.85
N HIS A 5 15.11 -17.12 -2.66
CA HIS A 5 13.99 -16.30 -2.21
C HIS A 5 12.88 -16.47 -3.26
N GLU A 6 12.27 -17.65 -3.26
CA GLU A 6 10.94 -17.82 -3.82
C GLU A 6 9.97 -17.33 -2.75
N ALA A 7 9.39 -16.15 -2.96
CA ALA A 7 8.22 -15.69 -2.22
C ALA A 7 6.98 -16.09 -3.05
N PRO A 8 6.26 -17.16 -2.70
CA PRO A 8 4.94 -17.40 -3.26
C PRO A 8 3.95 -16.58 -2.43
N SER A 9 3.61 -15.39 -2.91
CA SER A 9 2.48 -14.63 -2.37
C SER A 9 1.31 -14.64 -3.36
N ASP A 10 0.99 -15.81 -3.92
CA ASP A 10 -0.29 -16.06 -4.58
C ASP A 10 -1.13 -16.96 -3.65
N GLY A 11 -2.04 -16.34 -2.90
CA GLY A 11 -2.97 -17.01 -2.01
C GLY A 11 -4.32 -16.29 -2.02
N PRO A 12 -5.44 -16.96 -2.32
CA PRO A 12 -6.75 -16.33 -2.50
C PRO A 12 -7.46 -16.13 -1.16
N ALA A 13 -6.90 -15.30 -0.29
CA ALA A 13 -7.62 -14.75 0.85
C ALA A 13 -7.79 -13.26 0.61
N GLU A 14 -8.91 -12.91 -0.04
CA GLU A 14 -9.31 -11.54 -0.37
C GLU A 14 -8.15 -10.70 -0.93
N ALA A 15 -7.80 -10.88 -2.20
CA ALA A 15 -6.77 -10.06 -2.84
C ALA A 15 -7.13 -8.57 -2.67
N LEU A 16 -6.43 -7.91 -1.77
CA LEU A 16 -6.56 -6.48 -1.48
C LEU A 16 -5.38 -5.80 -2.14
N GLU A 17 -5.67 -4.68 -2.79
CA GLU A 17 -4.68 -3.81 -3.39
C GLU A 17 -4.76 -2.46 -2.69
N VAL A 18 -3.61 -1.85 -2.50
CA VAL A 18 -3.47 -0.53 -1.90
C VAL A 18 -2.85 0.44 -2.89
N TRP A 19 -3.28 1.68 -2.84
CA TRP A 19 -2.73 2.77 -3.63
C TRP A 19 -2.74 4.06 -2.81
N ILE A 20 -1.89 5.01 -3.22
CA ILE A 20 -1.81 6.32 -2.59
C ILE A 20 -2.31 7.38 -3.55
N ASP A 21 -3.28 8.17 -3.09
CA ASP A 21 -3.76 9.35 -3.78
C ASP A 21 -2.74 10.49 -3.60
N GLN A 22 -2.11 10.88 -4.70
CA GLN A 22 -1.05 11.88 -4.71
C GLN A 22 -1.59 13.31 -4.52
N ASP A 23 -2.87 13.54 -4.78
CA ASP A 23 -3.51 14.84 -4.57
C ASP A 23 -3.84 15.07 -3.09
N LEU A 24 -4.10 13.99 -2.34
CA LEU A 24 -4.39 14.03 -0.90
C LEU A 24 -3.14 13.86 -0.02
N CYS A 25 -2.05 13.29 -0.57
CA CYS A 25 -0.85 13.03 0.20
C CYS A 25 -0.15 14.32 0.65
N THR A 26 0.02 14.47 1.96
CA THR A 26 0.69 15.62 2.58
C THR A 26 2.17 15.39 2.89
N GLY A 27 2.67 14.17 2.64
CA GLY A 27 4.06 13.81 2.91
C GLY A 27 4.39 13.50 4.37
N ASP A 28 3.40 13.10 5.17
CA ASP A 28 3.58 12.81 6.61
C ASP A 28 4.51 11.61 6.87
N GLY A 29 4.64 10.70 5.90
CA GLY A 29 5.52 9.53 5.97
C GLY A 29 5.08 8.45 6.97
N ILE A 30 3.87 8.55 7.54
CA ILE A 30 3.33 7.58 8.49
C ILE A 30 3.12 6.19 7.86
N CYS A 31 2.74 6.15 6.58
CA CYS A 31 2.61 4.92 5.79
C CYS A 31 3.90 4.11 5.75
N ALA A 32 5.03 4.74 5.43
CA ALA A 32 6.34 4.09 5.41
C ALA A 32 6.85 3.72 6.81
N GLN A 33 6.33 4.34 7.87
CA GLN A 33 6.69 3.98 9.26
C GLN A 33 5.97 2.72 9.74
N TYR A 34 4.69 2.56 9.39
CA TYR A 34 3.91 1.38 9.76
C TYR A 34 4.16 0.20 8.84
N ALA A 35 4.21 0.42 7.51
CA ALA A 35 4.39 -0.63 6.51
C ALA A 35 5.48 -0.26 5.48
N PRO A 36 6.77 -0.26 5.88
CA PRO A 36 7.91 0.07 4.99
C PRO A 36 8.09 -0.92 3.84
N ASP A 37 7.61 -2.16 3.98
CA ASP A 37 7.67 -3.17 2.93
C ASP A 37 6.64 -2.92 1.81
N VAL A 38 5.64 -2.06 2.05
CA VAL A 38 4.57 -1.73 1.08
C VAL A 38 4.63 -0.28 0.63
N PHE A 39 5.07 0.63 1.50
CA PHE A 39 5.12 2.06 1.23
C PHE A 39 6.52 2.63 1.37
N GLU A 40 6.83 3.59 0.52
CA GLU A 40 8.08 4.33 0.58
C GLU A 40 7.82 5.80 0.26
N LEU A 41 8.47 6.67 1.03
CA LEU A 41 8.40 8.11 0.84
C LEU A 41 9.54 8.53 -0.08
N ASP A 42 9.20 9.13 -1.22
CA ASP A 42 10.20 9.61 -2.18
C ASP A 42 10.72 11.01 -1.80
N ILE A 43 11.77 11.45 -2.48
CA ILE A 43 12.41 12.75 -2.30
C ILE A 43 11.51 13.95 -2.60
N ASP A 44 10.44 13.73 -3.37
CA ASP A 44 9.42 14.74 -3.67
C ASP A 44 8.49 15.02 -2.48
N GLY A 45 8.62 14.25 -1.40
CA GLY A 45 7.76 14.37 -0.21
C GLY A 45 6.40 13.71 -0.39
N LEU A 46 6.25 12.83 -1.38
CA LEU A 46 5.05 12.04 -1.62
C LEU A 46 5.33 10.56 -1.37
N ALA A 47 4.31 9.86 -0.88
CA ALA A 47 4.40 8.44 -0.61
C ALA A 47 3.90 7.63 -1.80
N TYR A 48 4.59 6.54 -2.09
CA TYR A 48 4.27 5.61 -3.16
C TYR A 48 4.21 4.19 -2.64
N VAL A 49 3.58 3.31 -3.43
CA VAL A 49 3.50 1.89 -3.13
C VAL A 49 4.63 1.12 -3.80
N LYS A 50 5.10 0.06 -3.15
CA LYS A 50 6.12 -0.84 -3.67
C LYS A 50 5.48 -2.09 -4.24
N SER A 51 5.96 -2.54 -5.39
CA SER A 51 5.58 -3.83 -5.96
C SER A 51 6.19 -4.98 -5.15
N THR A 52 5.77 -6.21 -5.45
CA THR A 52 6.35 -7.45 -4.90
C THR A 52 7.85 -7.59 -5.15
N ASP A 53 8.36 -6.89 -6.16
CA ASP A 53 9.77 -6.87 -6.56
C ASP A 53 10.57 -5.74 -5.87
N ASP A 54 10.00 -5.11 -4.84
CA ASP A 54 10.56 -3.96 -4.11
C ASP A 54 10.74 -2.70 -4.99
N GLU A 55 10.12 -2.69 -6.17
CA GLU A 55 10.15 -1.56 -7.10
C GLU A 55 9.12 -0.49 -6.70
N LEU A 56 9.57 0.76 -6.61
CA LEU A 56 8.74 1.90 -6.28
C LEU A 56 7.84 2.28 -7.46
N LEU A 57 6.53 2.15 -7.28
CA LEU A 57 5.55 2.48 -8.30
C LEU A 57 5.17 3.97 -8.20
N GLN A 58 5.88 4.81 -8.95
CA GLN A 58 5.66 6.26 -8.98
C GLN A 58 4.52 6.71 -9.91
N GLU A 59 3.88 5.77 -10.62
CA GLU A 59 2.77 6.12 -11.51
C GLU A 59 1.53 6.53 -10.69
N PRO A 60 0.83 7.62 -11.08
CA PRO A 60 -0.37 8.06 -10.37
C PRO A 60 -1.47 6.98 -10.46
N GLY A 61 -1.99 6.58 -9.30
CA GLY A 61 -2.97 5.50 -9.20
C GLY A 61 -2.38 4.08 -9.33
N ALA A 62 -1.05 3.94 -9.26
CA ALA A 62 -0.42 2.63 -9.16
C ALA A 62 -0.86 1.91 -7.87
N THR A 63 -1.07 0.60 -8.01
CA THR A 63 -1.62 -0.23 -6.94
C THR A 63 -0.67 -1.39 -6.65
N ALA A 64 -0.44 -1.67 -5.38
CA ALA A 64 0.35 -2.81 -4.93
C ALA A 64 -0.54 -3.83 -4.21
N PRO A 65 -0.29 -5.14 -4.36
CA PRO A 65 -0.97 -6.16 -3.57
C PRO A 65 -0.56 -6.04 -2.09
N VAL A 66 -1.53 -6.11 -1.18
CA VAL A 66 -1.28 -6.05 0.27
C VAL A 66 -1.01 -7.46 0.81
N PRO A 67 0.18 -7.74 1.36
CA PRO A 67 0.44 -9.01 2.02
C PRO A 67 -0.42 -9.15 3.27
N LEU A 68 -1.08 -10.30 3.45
CA LEU A 68 -1.85 -10.62 4.67
C LEU A 68 -1.15 -10.30 6.00
N PRO A 69 0.17 -10.56 6.19
CA PRO A 69 0.84 -10.19 7.44
C PRO A 69 0.92 -8.68 7.69
N LEU A 70 0.94 -7.87 6.62
CA LEU A 70 1.04 -6.40 6.67
C LEU A 70 -0.31 -5.71 6.54
N LEU A 71 -1.38 -6.45 6.25
CA LEU A 71 -2.73 -5.90 6.08
C LEU A 71 -3.12 -5.02 7.27
N ARG A 72 -2.82 -5.45 8.49
CA ARG A 72 -3.14 -4.67 9.68
C ARG A 72 -2.39 -3.35 9.70
N ASP A 73 -1.09 -3.37 9.42
CA ASP A 73 -0.25 -2.18 9.41
C ASP A 73 -0.67 -1.21 8.31
N VAL A 74 -1.05 -1.71 7.14
CA VAL A 74 -1.61 -0.91 6.03
C VAL A 74 -2.94 -0.26 6.44
N VAL A 75 -3.82 -1.01 7.12
CA VAL A 75 -5.11 -0.49 7.60
C VAL A 75 -4.95 0.54 8.72
N ASP A 76 -4.06 0.30 9.68
CA ASP A 76 -3.74 1.27 10.73
C ASP A 76 -3.10 2.54 10.10
N SER A 77 -2.20 2.38 9.11
CA SER A 77 -1.66 3.51 8.33
C SER A 77 -2.74 4.36 7.69
N ALA A 78 -3.73 3.72 7.05
CA ALA A 78 -4.83 4.42 6.39
C ALA A 78 -5.69 5.22 7.37
N LYS A 79 -5.88 4.70 8.59
CA LYS A 79 -6.68 5.36 9.64
C LYS A 79 -5.96 6.48 10.35
N ASP A 80 -4.65 6.35 10.54
CA ASP A 80 -3.81 7.36 11.19
C ASP A 80 -3.27 8.41 10.20
N CYS A 81 -3.45 8.22 8.89
CA CYS A 81 -3.00 9.17 7.89
C CYS A 81 -3.84 10.46 7.94
N PRO A 82 -3.25 11.62 8.27
CA PRO A 82 -4.01 12.86 8.41
C PRO A 82 -4.51 13.43 7.08
N GLY A 83 -3.92 12.98 5.95
CA GLY A 83 -4.36 13.34 4.61
C GLY A 83 -5.38 12.36 4.03
N ASP A 84 -5.69 11.28 4.74
CA ASP A 84 -6.53 10.17 4.25
C ASP A 84 -6.12 9.69 2.84
N CYS A 85 -4.83 9.76 2.50
CA CYS A 85 -4.35 9.52 1.14
C CYS A 85 -4.15 8.04 0.79
N ILE A 86 -4.48 7.12 1.69
CA ILE A 86 -4.21 5.68 1.56
C ILE A 86 -5.52 4.96 1.32
N HIS A 87 -5.63 4.32 0.16
CA HIS A 87 -6.84 3.66 -0.28
C HIS A 87 -6.59 2.17 -0.51
N VAL A 88 -7.40 1.33 0.14
CA VAL A 88 -7.33 -0.13 0.07
C VAL A 88 -8.63 -0.65 -0.52
N ARG A 89 -8.55 -1.35 -1.65
CA ARG A 89 -9.71 -1.92 -2.34
C ARG A 89 -9.56 -3.42 -2.59
N ARG A 90 -10.69 -4.09 -2.79
CA ARG A 90 -10.72 -5.49 -3.24
C ARG A 90 -10.43 -5.58 -4.72
N VAL A 91 -9.49 -6.44 -5.11
CA VAL A 91 -9.16 -6.71 -6.53
C VAL A 91 -10.37 -7.27 -7.29
N ALA A 92 -11.24 -8.03 -6.62
CA ALA A 92 -12.41 -8.67 -7.24
C ALA A 92 -13.45 -7.67 -7.78
N ASP A 93 -13.82 -6.68 -6.96
CA ASP A 93 -14.94 -5.78 -7.24
C ASP A 93 -14.55 -4.29 -7.25
N ARG A 94 -13.27 -3.98 -6.98
CA ARG A 94 -12.70 -2.63 -6.80
C ARG A 94 -13.41 -1.77 -5.76
N VAL A 95 -14.16 -2.40 -4.87
CA VAL A 95 -14.80 -1.75 -3.74
C VAL A 95 -13.72 -1.40 -2.73
N GLU A 96 -13.66 -0.12 -2.36
CA GLU A 96 -12.80 0.35 -1.27
C GLU A 96 -13.30 -0.22 0.05
N VAL A 97 -12.39 -0.84 0.79
CA VAL A 97 -12.66 -1.47 2.09
C VAL A 97 -12.07 -0.64 3.22
N TYR A 98 -10.95 0.04 2.96
CA TYR A 98 -10.31 0.95 3.91
C TYR A 98 -9.77 2.17 3.18
N GLY A 99 -10.06 3.36 3.69
CA GLY A 99 -9.74 4.65 3.07
C GLY A 99 -10.84 5.66 3.39
N PRO A 100 -10.69 6.92 2.94
CA PRO A 100 -11.70 7.97 3.15
C PRO A 100 -13.04 7.68 2.47
N ASP A 101 -13.03 6.90 1.39
CA ASP A 101 -14.22 6.56 0.61
C ASP A 101 -14.80 5.18 0.98
N ALA A 102 -14.22 4.50 1.99
CA ALA A 102 -14.75 3.26 2.53
C ALA A 102 -15.98 3.51 3.43
N GLU A 103 -17.17 3.16 2.96
CA GLU A 103 -18.45 3.25 3.70
C GLU A 103 -18.76 2.02 4.60
#